data_AF-A0A1G7ZBX1-F1
#
_entry.id   AF-A0A1G7ZBX1-F1
#
_cell.length_a   1.000
_cell.length_b   1.000
_cell.length_c   1.000
_cell.angle_alpha   90.00
_cell.angle_beta   90.00
_cell.angle_gamma   90.00
#
_symmetry.space_group_name_H-M   'P 1'
#
loop_
_entity.id
_entity.type
_entity.pdbx_description
1 polymer ?
#
loop_
_entity_poly.entity_id
_entity_poly.type
_entity_poly.pdbx_seq_one_letter_code
_entity_poly.pdbx_strand_id
1 'polypeptide(L)'
;MNAVPAAGDRRRHAAPAHLTFFHGPMDCGKSTLALQVDHNQSRQGRHGLRLTQGDRSRSARISSRVGLSRDAVEVDAGTDVRLLVRDRWAAGHRVDYVVVDEAQFLTGAQVEHLAELVDQSHVDVYAFGLTTDFRAQLFPGTQRLFELADVVQRIQVEVLCWCGAPGLLNARVVGGAMVRDGETVVVADTAPETDLGTAPDEVRYQVLCRRHHVGGQLGPTPTGPGQLTLSGQPLADEQVAVR
;
A
#
# COMPACT_ATOMS: atom_id res chain seq x y z
N MET A 1 51.78 14.11 -2.96
CA MET A 1 50.77 13.12 -2.52
C MET A 1 49.51 13.89 -2.20
N ASN A 2 48.50 13.85 -3.08
CA ASN A 2 47.23 14.54 -2.86
C ASN A 2 46.51 13.87 -1.69
N ALA A 3 46.33 14.61 -0.61
CA ALA A 3 45.53 14.18 0.53
C ALA A 3 44.09 13.96 0.05
N VAL A 4 43.64 12.70 0.13
CA VAL A 4 42.21 12.37 -0.01
C VAL A 4 41.48 13.13 1.10
N PRO A 5 40.45 13.94 0.80
CA PRO A 5 39.66 14.59 1.84
C PRO A 5 39.08 13.52 2.75
N ALA A 6 39.19 13.71 4.06
CA ALA A 6 38.56 12.83 5.03
C ALA A 6 37.09 12.64 4.65
N ALA A 7 36.66 11.38 4.51
CA ALA A 7 35.26 11.04 4.24
C ALA A 7 34.37 11.84 5.18
N GLY A 8 33.50 12.65 4.58
CA GLY A 8 32.81 13.75 5.24
C GLY A 8 32.19 13.37 6.57
N ASP A 9 32.17 14.37 7.44
CA ASP A 9 31.66 14.47 8.80
C ASP A 9 30.15 14.17 8.96
N ARG A 10 29.59 13.22 8.19
CA ARG A 10 28.19 12.77 8.27
C ARG A 10 27.85 12.04 9.57
N ARG A 11 28.83 11.84 10.47
CA ARG A 11 28.60 11.26 11.79
C ARG A 11 28.32 12.30 12.88
N ARG A 12 28.60 13.58 12.64
CA ARG A 12 28.39 14.66 13.64
C ARG A 12 27.08 15.42 13.47
N HIS A 13 26.49 15.38 12.29
CA HIS A 13 25.12 15.81 12.07
C HIS A 13 24.32 14.58 11.71
N ALA A 14 23.31 14.23 12.53
CA ALA A 14 22.30 13.28 12.10
C ALA A 14 21.76 13.78 10.76
N ALA A 15 21.87 12.95 9.71
CA ALA A 15 21.20 13.28 8.46
C ALA A 15 19.72 13.51 8.79
N PRO A 16 19.10 14.59 8.29
CA PRO A 16 17.70 14.85 8.58
C PRO A 16 16.88 13.63 8.13
N ALA A 17 16.05 13.13 9.03
CA ALA A 17 15.04 12.13 8.69
C ALA A 17 13.97 12.80 7.81
N HIS A 18 13.27 12.01 6.99
CA HIS A 18 12.20 12.54 6.14
C HIS A 18 10.94 11.69 6.25
N LEU A 19 9.79 12.34 6.08
CA LEU A 19 8.51 11.73 5.79
C LEU A 19 8.31 11.67 4.27
N THR A 20 8.48 10.48 3.69
CA THR A 20 8.25 10.24 2.26
C THR A 20 6.92 9.53 2.05
N PHE A 21 6.03 10.12 1.27
CA PHE A 21 4.75 9.54 0.88
C PHE A 21 4.76 9.07 -0.58
N PHE A 22 4.61 7.77 -0.78
CA PHE A 22 4.41 7.14 -2.09
C PHE A 22 2.93 6.86 -2.31
N HIS A 23 2.39 7.36 -3.42
CA HIS A 23 0.97 7.23 -3.72
C HIS A 23 0.66 6.76 -5.14
N GLY A 24 -0.53 6.21 -5.34
CA GLY A 24 -1.01 5.78 -6.65
C GLY A 24 -2.39 5.15 -6.60
N PRO A 25 -2.91 4.68 -7.74
CA PRO A 25 -4.12 3.86 -7.75
C PRO A 25 -3.85 2.50 -7.10
N MET A 26 -4.86 1.64 -7.06
CA MET A 26 -4.59 0.22 -6.83
C MET A 26 -3.66 -0.33 -7.92
N ASP A 27 -2.99 -1.45 -7.64
CA ASP A 27 -2.27 -2.27 -8.62
C ASP A 27 -0.99 -1.64 -9.18
N CYS A 28 -0.62 -0.43 -8.76
CA CYS A 28 0.63 0.22 -9.15
C CYS A 28 1.86 -0.28 -8.37
N GLY A 29 1.76 -1.38 -7.61
CA GLY A 29 2.91 -1.98 -6.93
C GLY A 29 3.37 -1.32 -5.61
N LYS A 30 2.49 -0.59 -4.91
CA LYS A 30 2.77 0.05 -3.61
C LYS A 30 3.46 -0.87 -2.60
N SER A 31 2.82 -2.00 -2.24
CA SER A 31 3.35 -2.94 -1.26
C SER A 31 4.65 -3.60 -1.72
N THR A 32 4.85 -3.80 -3.03
CA THR A 32 6.15 -4.27 -3.57
C THR A 32 7.25 -3.26 -3.25
N LEU A 33 7.01 -1.98 -3.53
CA LEU A 33 7.98 -0.92 -3.26
C LEU A 33 8.23 -0.74 -1.76
N ALA A 34 7.18 -0.84 -0.93
CA ALA A 34 7.31 -0.81 0.53
C ALA A 34 8.27 -1.89 1.04
N LEU A 35 8.10 -3.13 0.58
CA LEU A 35 8.97 -4.25 0.94
C LEU A 35 10.39 -4.12 0.36
N GLN A 36 10.54 -3.52 -0.81
CA GLN A 36 11.86 -3.21 -1.37
C GLN A 36 12.59 -2.15 -0.54
N VAL A 37 11.89 -1.12 -0.07
CA VAL A 37 12.45 -0.09 0.81
C VAL A 37 12.89 -0.70 2.14
N ASP A 38 12.04 -1.49 2.81
CA ASP A 38 12.38 -2.22 4.05
C ASP A 38 13.60 -3.14 3.84
N HIS A 39 13.63 -3.88 2.73
CA HIS A 39 14.76 -4.73 2.39
C HIS A 39 16.06 -3.93 2.20
N ASN A 40 16.02 -2.84 1.45
CA ASN A 40 17.21 -2.04 1.19
C ASN A 40 17.75 -1.39 2.47
N GLN A 41 16.87 -0.86 3.32
CA GLN A 41 17.25 -0.24 4.59
C GLN A 41 17.83 -1.27 5.57
N SER A 42 17.16 -2.41 5.74
CA SER A 42 17.62 -3.50 6.61
C SER A 42 18.98 -4.06 6.19
N ARG A 43 19.25 -4.17 4.87
CA ARG A 43 20.57 -4.60 4.37
C ARG A 43 21.71 -3.64 4.69
N GLN A 44 21.41 -2.37 4.96
CA GLN A 44 22.39 -1.39 5.43
C GLN A 44 22.56 -1.39 6.97
N GLY A 45 21.99 -2.39 7.66
CA GLY A 45 22.07 -2.51 9.12
C GLY A 45 21.12 -1.60 9.89
N ARG A 46 20.14 -0.98 9.20
CA ARG A 46 19.09 -0.17 9.84
C ARG A 46 17.94 -1.06 10.32
N HIS A 47 17.32 -0.70 11.44
CA HIS A 47 16.23 -1.45 12.03
C HIS A 47 14.87 -0.80 11.72
N GLY A 48 13.98 -1.54 11.05
CA GLY A 48 12.67 -1.04 10.62
C GLY A 48 11.50 -1.52 11.47
N LEU A 49 10.50 -0.67 11.63
CA LEU A 49 9.16 -1.04 12.08
C LEU A 49 8.18 -1.00 10.90
N ARG A 50 7.54 -2.13 10.59
CA ARG A 50 6.54 -2.25 9.53
C ARG A 50 5.14 -2.15 10.14
N LEU A 51 4.32 -1.24 9.60
CA LEU A 51 2.95 -0.98 10.02
C LEU A 51 2.00 -1.22 8.84
N THR A 52 0.80 -1.68 9.14
CA THR A 52 -0.32 -1.78 8.19
C THR A 52 -1.62 -1.46 8.92
N GLN A 53 -2.63 -0.97 8.21
CA GLN A 53 -3.98 -0.79 8.77
C GLN A 53 -5.03 -1.44 7.89
N GLY A 54 -5.99 -2.12 8.53
CA GLY A 54 -7.18 -2.66 7.84
C GLY A 54 -7.03 -4.10 7.36
N ASP A 55 -5.87 -4.70 7.60
CA ASP A 55 -5.65 -6.14 7.48
C ASP A 55 -5.99 -6.83 8.80
N ARG A 56 -7.26 -7.19 8.99
CA ARG A 56 -7.75 -7.94 10.17
C ARG A 56 -7.51 -9.45 10.07
N SER A 57 -6.54 -9.88 9.26
CA SER A 57 -6.15 -11.29 9.24
C SER A 57 -5.50 -11.70 10.56
N ARG A 58 -5.48 -13.01 10.88
CA ARG A 58 -4.89 -13.52 12.14
C ARG A 58 -3.39 -13.19 12.31
N SER A 59 -2.72 -12.66 11.28
CA SER A 59 -1.33 -12.21 11.33
C SER A 59 -1.12 -11.05 10.36
N ALA A 60 -1.20 -9.81 10.87
CA ALA A 60 -1.05 -8.61 10.06
C ALA A 60 0.28 -8.59 9.29
N ARG A 61 0.19 -8.29 8.00
CA ARG A 61 1.31 -8.47 7.08
C ARG A 61 1.24 -7.54 5.90
N ILE A 62 2.40 -7.04 5.48
CA ILE A 62 2.54 -6.38 4.19
C ILE A 62 2.78 -7.46 3.15
N SER A 63 1.88 -7.58 2.18
CA SER A 63 1.98 -8.57 1.09
C SER A 63 1.83 -7.89 -0.26
N SER A 64 2.59 -8.35 -1.25
CA SER A 64 2.53 -7.82 -2.61
C SER A 64 2.01 -8.86 -3.59
N ARG A 65 1.43 -8.38 -4.69
CA ARG A 65 0.91 -9.24 -5.76
C ARG A 65 1.95 -10.08 -6.49
N VAL A 66 3.23 -9.72 -6.35
CA VAL A 66 4.36 -10.48 -6.92
C VAL A 66 4.93 -11.50 -5.92
N GLY A 67 4.21 -11.78 -4.82
CA GLY A 67 4.53 -12.85 -3.88
C GLY A 67 5.52 -12.47 -2.77
N LEU A 68 5.83 -11.17 -2.60
CA LEU A 68 6.64 -10.72 -1.46
C LEU A 68 5.77 -10.54 -0.23
N SER A 69 6.30 -10.87 0.94
CA SER A 69 5.55 -10.84 2.19
C SER A 69 6.47 -10.64 3.40
N ARG A 70 6.05 -9.79 4.34
CA ARG A 70 6.72 -9.56 5.63
C ARG A 70 5.69 -9.23 6.72
N ASP A 71 5.93 -9.75 7.92
CA ASP A 71 5.09 -9.44 9.08
C ASP A 71 5.11 -7.94 9.38
N ALA A 72 3.97 -7.44 9.85
CA ALA A 72 3.77 -6.05 10.21
C ALA A 72 2.99 -5.95 11.52
N VAL A 73 3.00 -4.77 12.12
CA VAL A 73 2.12 -4.44 13.24
C VAL A 73 0.85 -3.83 12.68
N GLU A 74 -0.31 -4.41 13.02
CA GLU A 74 -1.59 -3.78 12.73
C GLU A 74 -1.75 -2.55 13.60
N VAL A 75 -2.13 -1.43 13.01
CA VAL A 75 -2.55 -0.23 13.73
C VAL A 75 -4.05 -0.06 13.56
N ASP A 76 -4.74 0.38 14.61
CA ASP A 76 -6.14 0.81 14.54
C ASP A 76 -6.25 2.34 14.69
N ALA A 77 -7.46 2.88 14.59
CA ALA A 77 -7.68 4.33 14.68
C ALA A 77 -7.28 4.95 16.04
N GLY A 78 -7.18 4.15 17.10
CA GLY A 78 -6.77 4.60 18.44
C GLY A 78 -5.28 4.43 18.73
N THR A 79 -4.54 3.79 17.83
CA THR A 79 -3.13 3.47 18.03
C THR A 79 -2.25 4.72 17.95
N ASP A 80 -1.52 5.02 19.03
CA ASP A 80 -0.43 6.01 19.01
C ASP A 80 0.85 5.38 18.48
N VAL A 81 1.20 5.72 17.23
CA VAL A 81 2.37 5.18 16.53
C VAL A 81 3.68 5.54 17.24
N ARG A 82 3.74 6.67 17.96
CA ARG A 82 4.95 7.06 18.70
C ARG A 82 5.22 6.11 19.85
N LEU A 83 4.16 5.65 20.53
CA LEU A 83 4.30 4.69 21.63
C LEU A 83 4.84 3.36 21.13
N LEU A 84 4.39 2.87 19.96
CA LEU A 84 4.95 1.66 19.36
C LEU A 84 6.48 1.74 19.18
N VAL A 85 6.98 2.90 18.74
CA VAL A 85 8.43 3.13 18.58
C VAL A 85 9.12 3.24 19.94
N ARG A 86 8.55 4.01 20.88
CA ARG A 86 9.11 4.20 22.23
C ARG A 86 9.19 2.89 23.01
N ASP A 87 8.19 2.03 22.91
CA ASP A 87 8.16 0.72 23.57
C ASP A 87 9.27 -0.20 23.04
N ARG A 88 9.57 -0.14 21.74
CA ARG A 88 10.70 -0.87 21.15
C ARG A 88 12.03 -0.37 21.70
N TRP A 89 12.21 0.94 21.81
CA TRP A 89 13.42 1.51 22.43
C TRP A 89 13.55 1.15 23.90
N ALA A 90 12.46 1.19 24.67
CA ALA A 90 12.43 0.79 26.07
C ALA A 90 12.81 -0.68 26.27
N ALA A 91 12.45 -1.55 25.31
CA ALA A 91 12.88 -2.94 25.26
C ALA A 91 14.32 -3.16 24.74
N GLY A 92 15.07 -2.08 24.46
CA GLY A 92 16.46 -2.15 23.97
C GLY A 92 16.59 -2.40 22.47
N HIS A 93 15.51 -2.32 21.70
CA HIS A 93 15.54 -2.48 20.25
C HIS A 93 15.62 -1.13 19.55
N ARG A 94 16.54 -0.96 18.61
CA ARG A 94 16.61 0.26 17.79
C ARG A 94 15.48 0.29 16.76
N VAL A 95 15.01 1.49 16.44
CA VAL A 95 14.10 1.78 15.33
C VAL A 95 14.67 2.98 14.61
N ASP A 96 15.14 2.74 13.39
CA ASP A 96 15.76 3.74 12.53
C ASP A 96 14.80 4.27 11.47
N TYR A 97 13.78 3.49 11.12
CA TYR A 97 12.76 3.88 10.15
C TYR A 97 11.43 3.15 10.39
N VAL A 98 10.36 3.72 9.88
CA VAL A 98 9.02 3.14 9.82
C VAL A 98 8.59 3.00 8.37
N VAL A 99 8.05 1.83 8.02
CA VAL A 99 7.35 1.60 6.75
C VAL A 99 5.88 1.41 7.05
N VAL A 100 5.01 2.22 6.46
CA VAL A 100 3.56 2.13 6.62
C VAL A 100 2.93 1.78 5.28
N ASP A 101 2.36 0.58 5.16
CA ASP A 101 1.51 0.24 4.02
C ASP A 101 0.05 0.58 4.33
N GLU A 102 -0.74 0.75 3.26
CA GLU A 102 -2.15 1.16 3.34
C GLU A 102 -2.37 2.46 4.15
N ALA A 103 -1.43 3.39 4.06
CA ALA A 103 -1.37 4.62 4.85
C ALA A 103 -2.57 5.56 4.64
N GLN A 104 -3.35 5.36 3.57
CA GLN A 104 -4.59 6.11 3.35
C GLN A 104 -5.61 5.93 4.48
N PHE A 105 -5.55 4.81 5.22
CA PHE A 105 -6.47 4.53 6.32
C PHE A 105 -6.06 5.15 7.65
N LEU A 106 -4.85 5.73 7.74
CA LEU A 106 -4.44 6.46 8.94
C LEU A 106 -5.38 7.63 9.23
N THR A 107 -5.56 7.91 10.51
CA THR A 107 -6.17 9.18 10.93
C THR A 107 -5.19 10.35 10.73
N GLY A 108 -5.70 11.57 10.66
CA GLY A 108 -4.83 12.76 10.57
C GLY A 108 -3.85 12.87 11.76
N ALA A 109 -4.30 12.52 12.96
CA ALA A 109 -3.46 12.48 14.16
C ALA A 109 -2.33 11.46 14.05
N GLN A 110 -2.59 10.28 13.46
CA GLN A 110 -1.53 9.29 13.23
C GLN A 110 -0.51 9.77 12.19
N VAL A 111 -0.91 10.56 11.21
CA VAL A 111 0.05 11.18 10.29
C VAL A 111 0.90 12.23 11.02
N GLU A 112 0.31 13.00 11.94
CA GLU A 112 1.06 13.93 12.81
C GLU A 112 2.04 13.20 13.72
N HIS A 113 1.66 12.04 14.26
CA HIS A 113 2.57 11.17 15.01
C HIS A 113 3.79 10.74 14.18
N LEU A 114 3.59 10.44 12.89
CA LEU A 114 4.68 10.09 11.98
C LEU A 114 5.61 11.29 11.72
N ALA A 115 5.05 12.48 11.51
CA ALA A 115 5.84 13.70 11.36
C ALA A 115 6.64 14.02 12.63
N GLU A 116 6.05 13.86 13.82
CA GLU A 116 6.76 14.04 15.09
C GLU A 116 7.95 13.08 15.24
N LEU A 117 7.80 11.81 14.82
CA LEU A 117 8.90 10.84 14.84
C LEU A 117 10.06 11.27 13.92
N VAL A 118 9.77 11.86 12.77
CA VAL A 118 10.77 12.43 11.86
C VAL A 118 11.48 13.60 12.52
N ASP A 119 10.73 14.58 13.00
CA ASP A 119 11.25 15.85 13.51
C ASP A 119 12.00 15.71 14.83
N GLN A 120 11.41 14.99 15.79
CA GLN A 120 11.90 14.95 17.16
C GLN A 120 12.77 13.74 17.46
N SER A 121 12.59 12.65 16.71
CA SER A 121 13.28 11.38 16.98
C SER A 121 14.22 10.94 15.86
N HIS A 122 14.28 11.68 14.74
CA HIS A 122 15.11 11.34 13.59
C HIS A 122 14.87 9.92 13.05
N VAL A 123 13.61 9.48 13.05
CA VAL A 123 13.18 8.20 12.48
C VAL A 123 12.64 8.47 11.08
N ASP A 124 13.22 7.87 10.04
CA ASP A 124 12.71 8.01 8.67
C ASP A 124 11.34 7.36 8.54
N VAL A 125 10.42 7.97 7.80
CA VAL A 125 9.09 7.41 7.53
C VAL A 125 8.87 7.23 6.04
N TYR A 126 8.48 6.03 5.65
CA TYR A 126 8.05 5.70 4.30
C TYR A 126 6.60 5.24 4.32
N ALA A 127 5.69 6.09 3.87
CA ALA A 127 4.26 5.82 3.81
C ALA A 127 3.85 5.44 2.38
N PHE A 128 3.00 4.43 2.23
CA PHE A 128 2.50 3.93 0.97
C PHE A 128 0.99 3.89 1.02
N GLY A 129 0.30 4.54 0.07
CA GLY A 129 -1.16 4.57 0.12
C GLY A 129 -1.87 4.93 -1.18
N LEU A 130 -3.18 4.71 -1.19
CA LEU A 130 -4.05 5.11 -2.29
C LEU A 130 -4.23 6.62 -2.34
N THR A 131 -4.25 7.19 -3.54
CA THR A 131 -4.53 8.63 -3.71
C THR A 131 -5.98 8.96 -3.34
N THR A 132 -6.94 8.23 -3.92
CA THR A 132 -8.37 8.52 -3.79
C THR A 132 -9.18 7.25 -3.62
N ASP A 133 -10.33 7.38 -2.96
CA ASP A 133 -11.33 6.33 -2.84
C ASP A 133 -12.08 6.09 -4.16
N PHE A 134 -13.05 5.18 -4.15
CA PHE A 134 -13.81 4.83 -5.34
C PHE A 134 -14.66 5.99 -5.90
N ARG A 135 -14.90 7.03 -5.08
CA ARG A 135 -15.66 8.24 -5.42
C ARG A 135 -14.74 9.35 -5.94
N ALA A 136 -13.45 9.05 -6.15
CA ALA A 136 -12.42 10.00 -6.52
C ALA A 136 -12.23 11.12 -5.49
N GLN A 137 -12.50 10.84 -4.21
CA GLN A 137 -12.20 11.75 -3.09
C GLN A 137 -10.91 11.31 -2.40
N LEU A 138 -10.13 12.25 -1.89
CA LEU A 138 -8.96 11.91 -1.08
C LEU A 138 -9.40 11.15 0.17
N PHE A 139 -8.62 10.15 0.56
CA PHE A 139 -8.75 9.59 1.89
C PHE A 139 -8.24 10.60 2.94
N PRO A 140 -8.80 10.62 4.16
CA PRO A 140 -8.35 11.53 5.21
C PRO A 140 -6.86 11.40 5.53
N GLY A 141 -6.34 10.17 5.67
CA GLY A 141 -4.91 9.92 5.91
C GLY A 141 -4.04 10.40 4.76
N THR A 142 -4.45 10.09 3.53
CA THR A 142 -3.77 10.57 2.32
C THR A 142 -3.77 12.09 2.22
N GLN A 143 -4.88 12.75 2.52
CA GLN A 143 -4.96 14.21 2.53
C GLN A 143 -3.94 14.79 3.51
N ARG A 144 -3.88 14.25 4.73
CA ARG A 144 -2.92 14.73 5.73
C ARG A 144 -1.46 14.45 5.33
N LEU A 145 -1.19 13.33 4.67
CA LEU A 145 0.14 13.01 4.12
C LEU A 145 0.55 13.99 3.02
N PHE A 146 -0.38 14.43 2.15
CA PHE A 146 -0.09 15.49 1.17
C PHE A 146 0.26 16.83 1.81
N GLU A 147 -0.30 17.12 3.00
CA GLU A 147 -0.04 18.37 3.71
C GLU A 147 1.29 18.36 4.47
N LEU A 148 1.73 17.20 4.97
CA LEU A 148 2.86 17.10 5.90
C LEU A 148 4.13 16.44 5.34
N ALA A 149 4.05 15.65 4.28
CA ALA A 149 5.22 14.93 3.78
C ALA A 149 6.28 15.87 3.19
N ASP A 150 7.54 15.65 3.57
CA ASP A 150 8.69 16.32 2.95
C ASP A 150 8.82 15.98 1.47
N VAL A 151 8.46 14.73 1.13
CA VAL A 151 8.54 14.21 -0.24
C VAL A 151 7.25 13.47 -0.58
N VAL A 152 6.58 13.90 -1.64
CA VAL A 152 5.42 13.20 -2.20
C VAL A 152 5.75 12.68 -3.59
N GLN A 153 5.65 11.37 -3.77
CA GLN A 153 6.01 10.68 -5.01
C GLN A 153 4.87 9.81 -5.51
N ARG A 154 4.47 10.03 -6.76
CA ARG A 154 3.61 9.08 -7.46
C ARG A 154 4.44 7.88 -7.90
N ILE A 155 3.96 6.66 -7.63
CA ILE A 155 4.63 5.45 -8.10
C ILE A 155 4.60 5.41 -9.65
N GLN A 156 5.76 5.12 -10.24
CA GLN A 156 6.00 5.23 -11.68
C GLN A 156 5.49 4.03 -12.49
N VAL A 157 5.11 2.94 -11.83
CA VAL A 157 4.47 1.80 -12.50
C VAL A 157 3.07 2.23 -12.94
N GLU A 158 2.91 2.48 -14.23
CA GLU A 158 1.64 2.93 -14.80
C GLU A 158 0.65 1.77 -14.88
N VAL A 159 -0.49 1.96 -14.21
CA VAL A 159 -1.67 1.10 -14.40
C VAL A 159 -2.49 1.74 -15.51
N LEU A 160 -2.85 0.96 -16.53
CA LEU A 160 -3.61 1.46 -17.67
C LEU A 160 -5.11 1.24 -17.46
N CYS A 161 -5.90 2.22 -17.87
CA CYS A 161 -7.32 2.01 -18.12
C CYS A 161 -7.49 1.07 -19.32
N TRP A 162 -8.64 0.42 -19.44
CA TRP A 162 -8.99 -0.43 -20.59
C TRP A 162 -8.83 0.25 -21.96
N CYS A 163 -8.79 1.58 -22.03
CA CYS A 163 -8.58 2.34 -23.26
C CYS A 163 -7.11 2.68 -23.56
N GLY A 164 -6.16 2.17 -22.77
CA GLY A 164 -4.73 2.44 -22.91
C GLY A 164 -4.25 3.77 -22.31
N ALA A 165 -5.16 4.65 -21.87
CA ALA A 165 -4.79 5.86 -21.13
C ALA A 165 -4.36 5.53 -19.69
N PRO A 166 -3.50 6.35 -19.05
CA PRO A 166 -3.15 6.18 -17.64
C PRO A 166 -4.39 6.11 -16.74
N GLY A 167 -4.50 5.03 -16.01
CA GLY A 167 -5.51 4.77 -15.00
C GLY A 167 -5.09 5.40 -13.67
N LEU A 168 -5.92 6.30 -13.14
CA LEU A 168 -5.60 7.08 -11.95
C LEU A 168 -6.66 6.96 -10.85
N LEU A 169 -7.87 6.53 -11.21
CA LEU A 169 -9.01 6.49 -10.31
C LEU A 169 -9.47 5.06 -10.10
N ASN A 170 -9.75 4.72 -8.85
CA ASN A 170 -10.30 3.42 -8.49
C ASN A 170 -11.82 3.49 -8.69
N ALA A 171 -12.40 2.50 -9.35
CA ALA A 171 -13.85 2.32 -9.45
C ALA A 171 -14.24 1.07 -8.67
N ARG A 172 -15.27 1.17 -7.82
CA ARG A 172 -15.92 0.02 -7.21
C ARG A 172 -17.03 -0.46 -8.12
N VAL A 173 -17.04 -1.75 -8.42
CA VAL A 173 -18.01 -2.41 -9.30
C VAL A 173 -18.77 -3.42 -8.48
N VAL A 174 -20.10 -3.34 -8.49
CA VAL A 174 -21.02 -4.24 -7.79
C VAL A 174 -22.08 -4.65 -8.80
N GLY A 175 -22.31 -5.95 -8.97
CA GLY A 175 -23.30 -6.45 -9.95
C GLY A 175 -23.00 -6.01 -11.38
N GLY A 176 -21.73 -5.82 -11.73
CA GLY A 176 -21.30 -5.34 -13.06
C GLY A 176 -21.48 -3.84 -13.31
N ALA A 177 -21.97 -3.06 -12.33
CA ALA A 177 -22.14 -1.61 -12.45
C ALA A 177 -21.19 -0.84 -11.52
N MET A 178 -20.74 0.33 -11.96
CA MET A 178 -19.94 1.21 -11.11
C MET A 178 -20.81 1.86 -10.04
N VAL A 179 -20.40 1.74 -8.78
CA VAL A 179 -21.09 2.37 -7.64
C VAL A 179 -20.40 3.69 -7.28
N ARG A 180 -21.17 4.69 -6.87
CA ARG A 180 -20.69 6.06 -6.54
C ARG A 180 -20.98 6.52 -5.11
N ASP A 181 -21.76 5.75 -4.38
CA ASP A 181 -22.21 6.02 -3.02
C ASP A 181 -21.91 4.82 -2.10
N GLY A 182 -22.13 4.97 -0.80
CA GLY A 182 -21.81 3.95 0.21
C GLY A 182 -20.46 4.17 0.90
N GLU A 183 -20.20 3.33 1.90
CA GLU A 183 -19.01 3.47 2.75
C GLU A 183 -17.72 3.17 1.97
N THR A 184 -16.70 3.97 2.24
CA THR A 184 -15.36 3.89 1.62
C THR A 184 -14.59 2.65 2.05
N VAL A 185 -14.81 2.19 3.29
CA VAL A 185 -14.18 0.99 3.83
C VAL A 185 -15.14 -0.18 3.66
N VAL A 186 -15.05 -0.85 2.51
CA VAL A 186 -15.50 -2.24 2.45
C VAL A 186 -14.31 -3.05 2.91
N VAL A 187 -14.37 -3.60 4.12
CA VAL A 187 -13.38 -4.55 4.61
C VAL A 187 -13.26 -5.63 3.54
N ALA A 188 -12.07 -5.78 2.96
CA ALA A 188 -11.77 -6.94 2.15
C ALA A 188 -11.67 -8.12 3.11
N ASP A 189 -12.81 -8.72 3.44
CA ASP A 189 -12.83 -10.03 4.07
C ASP A 189 -12.15 -10.99 3.10
N THR A 190 -10.86 -11.21 3.30
CA THR A 190 -10.17 -12.41 2.81
C THR A 190 -10.53 -13.57 3.75
N ALA A 191 -11.83 -13.84 3.90
CA ALA A 191 -12.33 -15.05 4.53
C ALA A 191 -12.67 -16.08 3.44
N PRO A 192 -12.25 -17.35 3.59
CA PRO A 192 -12.65 -18.40 2.68
C PRO A 192 -14.16 -18.62 2.81
N GLU A 193 -14.80 -18.89 1.67
CA GLU A 193 -16.22 -19.23 1.53
C GLU A 193 -16.76 -20.08 2.68
N THR A 194 -17.88 -19.69 3.27
CA THR A 194 -18.89 -20.61 3.82
C THR A 194 -20.21 -19.87 4.11
N ASP A 195 -21.22 -20.21 3.30
CA ASP A 195 -22.63 -20.42 3.65
C ASP A 195 -23.48 -19.29 4.27
N LEU A 196 -24.33 -18.65 3.43
CA LEU A 196 -25.80 -18.83 3.39
C LEU A 196 -26.50 -17.69 2.61
N GLY A 197 -27.13 -18.02 1.47
CA GLY A 197 -28.50 -17.55 1.21
C GLY A 197 -28.78 -16.30 0.37
N THR A 198 -27.81 -15.69 -0.30
CA THR A 198 -28.00 -14.75 -1.44
C THR A 198 -26.62 -14.60 -2.07
N ALA A 199 -26.43 -14.85 -3.36
CA ALA A 199 -25.15 -14.54 -4.00
C ALA A 199 -24.88 -13.04 -3.80
N PRO A 200 -23.90 -12.62 -2.98
CA PRO A 200 -23.60 -11.21 -2.85
C PRO A 200 -23.13 -10.75 -4.23
N ASP A 201 -23.72 -9.66 -4.74
CA ASP A 201 -23.26 -9.05 -5.98
C ASP A 201 -21.72 -8.92 -5.93
N GLU A 202 -21.04 -9.56 -6.87
CA GLU A 202 -19.57 -9.66 -6.88
C GLU A 202 -18.95 -8.26 -6.81
N VAL A 203 -18.32 -7.93 -5.67
CA VAL A 203 -17.64 -6.65 -5.47
C VAL A 203 -16.23 -6.77 -6.01
N ARG A 204 -15.91 -5.98 -7.03
CA ARG A 204 -14.54 -5.86 -7.54
C ARG A 204 -14.14 -4.40 -7.70
N TYR A 205 -12.85 -4.15 -7.74
CA TYR A 205 -12.31 -2.83 -8.00
C TYR A 205 -11.54 -2.81 -9.33
N GLN A 206 -11.69 -1.73 -10.10
CA GLN A 206 -11.06 -1.55 -11.40
C GLN A 206 -10.44 -0.15 -11.51
N VAL A 207 -9.21 -0.05 -11.99
CA VAL A 207 -8.55 1.24 -12.22
C VAL A 207 -8.97 1.81 -13.58
N LEU A 208 -9.41 3.06 -13.60
CA LEU A 208 -9.90 3.77 -14.78
C LEU A 208 -9.20 5.12 -14.96
N CYS A 209 -9.16 5.60 -16.20
CA CYS A 209 -8.81 6.99 -16.48
C CYS A 209 -9.97 7.91 -16.07
N ARG A 210 -9.69 9.21 -15.88
CA ARG A 210 -10.71 10.19 -15.44
C ARG A 210 -11.95 10.17 -16.33
N ARG A 211 -11.79 10.11 -17.65
CA ARG A 211 -12.90 10.10 -18.61
C ARG A 211 -13.85 8.94 -18.34
N HIS A 212 -13.32 7.73 -18.17
CA HIS A 212 -14.12 6.52 -18.01
C HIS A 212 -14.66 6.34 -16.59
N HIS A 213 -13.95 6.81 -15.56
CA HIS A 213 -14.47 6.87 -14.20
C HIS A 213 -15.64 7.85 -14.08
N VAL A 214 -15.52 9.07 -14.62
CA VAL A 214 -16.62 10.06 -14.63
C VAL A 214 -17.78 9.56 -15.48
N GLY A 215 -17.52 8.91 -16.61
CA GLY A 215 -18.55 8.33 -17.47
C GLY A 215 -19.21 7.06 -16.94
N GLY A 216 -18.69 6.43 -15.89
CA GLY A 216 -19.18 5.12 -15.43
C GLY A 216 -18.92 3.98 -16.42
N GLN A 217 -17.90 4.12 -17.27
CA GLN A 217 -17.62 3.22 -18.38
C GLN A 217 -16.55 2.19 -17.98
N LEU A 218 -17.00 0.99 -17.62
CA LEU A 218 -16.12 -0.11 -17.20
C LEU A 218 -15.36 -0.78 -18.36
N GLY A 219 -15.66 -0.37 -19.59
CA GLY A 219 -15.11 -0.95 -20.81
C GLY A 219 -15.97 -2.10 -21.33
N PRO A 220 -15.59 -2.71 -22.46
CA PRO A 220 -16.24 -3.92 -22.93
C PRO A 220 -16.10 -5.04 -21.87
N THR A 221 -17.17 -5.79 -21.64
CA THR A 221 -17.14 -7.04 -20.84
C THR A 221 -15.97 -7.90 -21.35
N PRO A 222 -15.07 -8.41 -20.48
CA PRO A 222 -13.80 -8.95 -20.94
C PRO A 222 -13.99 -10.22 -21.76
N THR A 223 -13.79 -10.12 -23.08
CA THR A 223 -13.36 -11.23 -23.92
C THR A 223 -11.90 -10.96 -24.31
N GLY A 224 -10.94 -11.30 -23.45
CA GLY A 224 -9.51 -11.15 -23.77
C GLY A 224 -8.56 -11.49 -22.62
N PRO A 225 -7.40 -12.10 -22.90
CA PRO A 225 -6.57 -12.79 -21.92
C PRO A 225 -5.81 -11.77 -21.07
N GLY A 226 -6.10 -11.72 -19.77
CA GLY A 226 -5.41 -10.82 -18.85
C GLY A 226 -6.00 -10.76 -17.45
N GLN A 227 -7.21 -11.30 -17.25
CA GLN A 227 -7.78 -11.49 -15.93
C GLN A 227 -7.88 -13.00 -15.68
N LEU A 228 -6.94 -13.53 -14.89
CA LEU A 228 -6.98 -14.93 -14.45
C LEU A 228 -8.25 -15.15 -13.63
N THR A 229 -9.15 -15.99 -14.15
CA THR A 229 -10.25 -16.57 -13.40
C THR A 229 -9.76 -17.89 -12.82
N LEU A 230 -9.70 -18.02 -11.49
CA LEU A 230 -9.43 -19.29 -10.82
C LEU A 230 -10.74 -20.08 -10.75
N SER A 231 -11.09 -20.78 -11.83
CA SER A 231 -12.09 -21.83 -11.77
C SER A 231 -11.37 -23.17 -11.58
N GLY A 232 -11.47 -23.73 -10.37
CA GLY A 232 -10.93 -25.05 -10.04
C GLY A 232 -11.65 -26.14 -10.82
N GLN A 233 -10.99 -26.69 -11.84
CA GLN A 233 -11.21 -28.07 -12.28
C GLN A 233 -9.85 -28.74 -12.47
N PRO A 234 -9.67 -29.99 -12.01
CA PRO A 234 -8.41 -30.69 -12.15
C PRO A 234 -8.14 -30.96 -13.64
N LEU A 235 -6.92 -30.65 -14.08
CA LEU A 235 -6.43 -31.01 -15.41
C LEU A 235 -6.44 -32.54 -15.54
N ALA A 236 -7.17 -33.03 -16.53
CA ALA A 236 -7.08 -34.43 -16.95
C ALA A 236 -5.72 -34.68 -17.59
N ASP A 237 -5.12 -35.83 -17.25
CA ASP A 237 -3.86 -36.34 -17.80
C ASP A 237 -3.90 -36.40 -19.33
N GLU A 238 -2.95 -35.74 -19.99
CA GLU A 238 -2.64 -36.02 -21.40
C GLU A 238 -1.19 -36.52 -21.52
N GLN A 239 -1.10 -37.79 -21.90
CA GLN A 239 0.13 -38.56 -22.06
C GLN A 239 0.93 -38.03 -23.25
N VAL A 240 2.14 -37.53 -23.00
CA VAL A 240 3.12 -37.25 -24.05
C VAL A 240 3.81 -38.55 -24.44
N ALA A 241 3.42 -39.12 -25.57
CA ALA A 241 4.15 -40.20 -26.23
C ALA A 241 5.38 -39.65 -26.95
N VAL A 242 6.56 -40.10 -26.54
CA VAL A 242 7.85 -39.82 -27.18
C VAL A 242 7.99 -40.68 -28.44
N ARG A 243 8.26 -40.03 -29.58
CA ARG A 243 9.00 -40.59 -30.72
C ARG A 243 9.94 -39.55 -31.28
#